data_AF-E3MJ04-F1
#
_entry.id   AF-E3MJ04-F1
#
_cell.length_a   1.000
_cell.length_b   1.000
_cell.length_c   1.000
_cell.angle_alpha   90.00
_cell.angle_beta   90.00
_cell.angle_gamma   90.00
#
_symmetry.space_group_name_H-M   'P 1'
#
loop_
_entity.id
_entity.type
_entity.pdbx_description
1 polymer ?
#
loop_
_entity_poly.entity_id
_entity_poly.type
_entity_poly.pdbx_seq_one_letter_code
_entity_poly.pdbx_strand_id
1 'polypeptide(L)'
;MHLQSNHFYSALEFPLQGEDPHNDWPPAEEYAINYHGSVTWLTAVSGLISCENGDSLSFQITDFCDENVSDLRKVLRIGIVLGFTAIEKDDGRFVINYVYPLSGIAAEIRFERMEEVDLTPENRSSPFTGKDEYELRLEGKAYDTLLDVFRTDGSAEIGLRCLHGSGKEDETLHNYIGTSGEKLRQFVTSRTHVFRLQHDLVSLQLPSVYLAVNFLNTYLLRNGGAISIEDLYNFYTSHMFPHPVRKHVGFTRKVFMNLLKNHPFVFSVFPSS
;
A
#
# COMPACT_ATOMS: atom_id res chain seq x y z
N MET A 1 41.22 17.72 -53.50
CA MET A 1 40.44 18.20 -54.67
C MET A 1 39.42 17.11 -54.95
N HIS A 2 38.14 17.34 -54.62
CA HIS A 2 37.05 17.74 -55.54
C HIS A 2 36.65 16.63 -56.54
N LEU A 3 35.37 16.33 -56.80
CA LEU A 3 34.06 16.70 -56.22
C LEU A 3 32.98 15.75 -56.82
N GLN A 4 31.80 15.62 -56.16
CA GLN A 4 30.42 15.29 -56.65
C GLN A 4 30.19 14.63 -58.04
N SER A 5 29.17 13.79 -58.27
CA SER A 5 27.74 14.10 -57.99
C SER A 5 26.75 12.92 -58.13
N ASN A 6 25.48 13.20 -57.82
CA ASN A 6 24.31 12.32 -57.74
C ASN A 6 23.65 11.96 -59.10
N HIS A 7 22.84 10.89 -59.18
CA HIS A 7 21.35 10.95 -59.14
C HIS A 7 20.66 9.65 -59.64
N PHE A 8 19.65 9.20 -58.86
CA PHE A 8 18.32 8.68 -59.24
C PHE A 8 18.10 7.92 -60.56
N TYR A 9 17.53 6.71 -60.44
CA TYR A 9 16.70 6.09 -61.50
C TYR A 9 15.22 6.48 -61.32
N SER A 10 14.52 6.65 -62.44
CA SER A 10 13.16 7.20 -62.51
C SER A 10 12.06 6.13 -62.67
N ALA A 11 10.89 6.45 -62.09
CA ALA A 11 9.53 6.29 -62.61
C ALA A 11 9.12 5.00 -63.35
N LEU A 12 8.01 4.40 -62.88
CA LEU A 12 7.10 3.63 -63.71
C LEU A 12 5.64 3.96 -63.32
N GLU A 13 4.89 4.42 -64.32
CA GLU A 13 3.50 4.90 -64.30
C GLU A 13 2.70 4.07 -65.33
N PHE A 14 1.37 3.90 -65.30
CA PHE A 14 0.29 4.35 -64.41
C PHE A 14 -0.86 3.27 -64.53
N PRO A 15 -1.98 3.25 -63.76
CA PRO A 15 -3.01 4.30 -63.82
C PRO A 15 -3.91 4.54 -62.59
N LEU A 16 -4.63 5.67 -62.62
CA LEU A 16 -5.73 6.06 -61.73
C LEU A 16 -7.09 5.63 -62.32
N GLN A 17 -8.04 5.16 -61.49
CA GLN A 17 -9.48 5.53 -61.56
C GLN A 17 -10.33 4.78 -60.49
N GLY A 18 -11.28 5.48 -59.85
CA GLY A 18 -12.31 4.91 -58.96
C GLY A 18 -12.66 5.84 -57.79
N GLU A 19 -13.85 6.43 -57.80
CA GLU A 19 -14.38 7.35 -56.75
C GLU A 19 -15.26 6.59 -55.75
N ASP A 20 -15.14 6.93 -54.44
CA ASP A 20 -16.14 6.99 -53.33
C ASP A 20 -17.27 5.91 -53.13
N PRO A 21 -17.95 5.85 -51.96
CA PRO A 21 -17.74 6.50 -50.65
C PRO A 21 -17.71 5.47 -49.48
N HIS A 22 -17.89 5.93 -48.23
CA HIS A 22 -17.94 5.15 -46.98
C HIS A 22 -16.60 4.56 -46.51
N ASN A 23 -15.74 5.44 -46.01
CA ASN A 23 -14.73 5.05 -45.04
C ASN A 23 -15.33 5.19 -43.62
N ASP A 24 -16.20 4.25 -43.25
CA ASP A 24 -16.59 4.03 -41.86
C ASP A 24 -15.41 3.42 -41.11
N TRP A 25 -14.39 4.25 -40.86
CA TRP A 25 -13.29 3.91 -39.97
C TRP A 25 -13.90 3.62 -38.59
N PRO A 26 -13.55 2.51 -37.91
CA PRO A 26 -13.95 2.35 -36.52
C PRO A 26 -13.48 3.57 -35.72
N PRO A 27 -14.27 4.05 -34.73
CA PRO A 27 -13.84 5.17 -33.91
C PRO A 27 -12.48 4.85 -33.32
N ALA A 28 -11.58 5.83 -33.33
CA ALA A 28 -10.19 5.64 -32.92
C ALA A 28 -10.15 4.90 -31.58
N GLU A 29 -9.48 3.74 -31.55
CA GLU A 29 -9.29 2.98 -30.33
C GLU A 29 -8.53 3.87 -29.36
N GLU A 30 -9.18 4.31 -28.27
CA GLU A 30 -8.54 5.09 -27.21
C GLU A 30 -7.34 4.29 -26.70
N TYR A 31 -6.12 4.74 -27.03
CA TYR A 31 -4.89 4.03 -26.70
C TYR A 31 -4.70 4.02 -25.18
N ALA A 32 -5.19 2.96 -24.54
CA ALA A 32 -5.07 2.72 -23.12
C ALA A 32 -3.61 2.39 -22.76
N ILE A 33 -2.95 3.31 -22.05
CA ILE A 33 -1.55 3.14 -21.64
C ILE A 33 -1.49 2.72 -20.17
N ASN A 34 -0.71 1.68 -19.87
CA ASN A 34 -0.49 1.19 -18.52
C ASN A 34 0.76 1.83 -17.92
N TYR A 35 0.61 2.44 -16.75
CA TYR A 35 1.65 3.14 -16.01
C TYR A 35 1.61 2.75 -14.53
N HIS A 36 2.56 3.29 -13.75
CA HIS A 36 2.57 3.17 -12.30
C HIS A 36 3.09 4.44 -11.63
N GLY A 37 2.72 4.66 -10.38
CA GLY A 37 3.26 5.75 -9.58
C GLY A 37 2.90 5.64 -8.10
N SER A 38 3.44 6.55 -7.28
CA SER A 38 3.17 6.61 -5.85
C SER A 38 1.98 7.52 -5.54
N VAL A 39 1.11 7.07 -4.63
CA VAL A 39 0.01 7.88 -4.09
C VAL A 39 0.58 9.01 -3.23
N THR A 40 0.42 10.26 -3.65
CA THR A 40 0.91 11.45 -2.94
C THR A 40 -0.17 12.18 -2.14
N TRP A 41 -1.45 12.00 -2.51
CA TRP A 41 -2.58 12.60 -1.82
C TRP A 41 -3.81 11.68 -1.87
N LEU A 42 -4.66 11.73 -0.84
CA LEU A 42 -5.77 10.81 -0.66
C LEU A 42 -6.92 11.43 0.16
N THR A 43 -8.15 11.30 -0.34
CA THR A 43 -9.40 11.52 0.40
C THR A 43 -10.21 10.23 0.46
N ALA A 44 -11.44 10.28 0.99
CA ALA A 44 -12.32 9.13 0.97
C ALA A 44 -12.70 8.68 -0.45
N VAL A 45 -12.79 9.61 -1.41
CA VAL A 45 -13.39 9.37 -2.73
C VAL A 45 -12.46 9.61 -3.92
N SER A 46 -11.25 10.13 -3.68
CA SER A 46 -10.28 10.43 -4.73
C SER A 46 -8.84 10.41 -4.21
N GLY A 47 -7.88 10.27 -5.11
CA GLY A 47 -6.45 10.38 -4.81
C GLY A 47 -5.65 10.98 -5.96
N LEU A 48 -4.35 11.17 -5.72
CA LEU A 48 -3.38 11.65 -6.70
C LEU A 48 -2.20 10.67 -6.75
N ILE A 49 -1.84 10.24 -7.97
CA ILE A 49 -0.68 9.38 -8.24
C ILE A 49 0.38 10.24 -8.93
N SER A 50 1.59 10.29 -8.37
CA SER A 50 2.76 10.90 -8.98
C SER A 50 3.57 9.85 -9.74
N CYS A 51 3.87 10.13 -11.00
CA CYS A 51 4.63 9.26 -11.89
C CYS A 51 6.12 9.63 -11.87
N GLU A 52 6.98 8.72 -12.34
CA GLU A 52 8.45 8.91 -12.35
C GLU A 52 8.93 10.01 -13.32
N ASN A 53 8.11 10.35 -14.31
CA ASN A 53 8.36 11.46 -15.23
C ASN A 53 8.02 12.84 -14.62
N GLY A 54 7.47 12.89 -13.40
CA GLY A 54 7.05 14.12 -12.71
C GLY A 54 5.57 14.48 -12.89
N ASP A 55 4.83 13.79 -13.76
CA ASP A 55 3.40 14.04 -13.93
C ASP A 55 2.61 13.56 -12.70
N SER A 56 1.49 14.23 -12.43
CA SER A 56 0.57 13.86 -11.36
C SER A 56 -0.85 13.74 -11.89
N LEU A 57 -1.44 12.56 -11.73
CA LEU A 57 -2.73 12.18 -12.29
C LEU A 57 -3.71 11.87 -11.16
N SER A 58 -4.92 12.43 -11.25
CA SER A 58 -5.98 12.17 -10.27
C SER A 58 -6.81 10.95 -10.65
N PHE A 59 -7.25 10.21 -9.64
CA PHE A 59 -8.19 9.11 -9.77
C PHE A 59 -9.34 9.26 -8.77
N GLN A 60 -10.51 8.74 -9.12
CA GLN A 60 -11.68 8.62 -8.27
C GLN A 60 -11.79 7.21 -7.71
N ILE A 61 -12.60 7.04 -6.67
CA ILE A 61 -12.93 5.74 -6.07
C ILE A 61 -13.60 4.78 -7.07
N THR A 62 -14.30 5.31 -8.08
CA THR A 62 -14.89 4.54 -9.19
C THR A 62 -13.86 3.91 -10.11
N ASP A 63 -12.65 4.45 -10.12
CA ASP A 63 -11.57 3.97 -10.98
C ASP A 63 -10.75 2.89 -10.25
N PHE A 64 -11.01 2.66 -8.96
CA PHE A 64 -10.29 1.69 -8.14
C PHE A 64 -10.80 0.27 -8.34
N CYS A 65 -9.89 -0.71 -8.37
CA CYS A 65 -10.18 -2.11 -8.72
C CYS A 65 -11.14 -2.88 -7.80
N ASP A 66 -11.59 -2.32 -6.68
CA ASP A 66 -12.58 -2.93 -5.78
C ASP A 66 -13.74 -1.97 -5.52
N GLU A 67 -14.83 -2.18 -6.25
CA GLU A 67 -16.08 -1.39 -6.20
C GLU A 67 -16.74 -1.37 -4.81
N ASN A 68 -16.43 -2.32 -3.92
CA ASN A 68 -16.98 -2.36 -2.56
C ASN A 68 -16.21 -1.48 -1.56
N VAL A 69 -15.11 -0.84 -1.98
CA VAL A 69 -14.40 0.16 -1.16
C VAL A 69 -15.24 1.42 -1.04
N SER A 70 -15.61 1.77 0.20
CA SER A 70 -16.42 2.98 0.51
C SER A 70 -15.62 4.21 0.95
N ASP A 71 -14.33 4.05 1.21
CA ASP A 71 -13.43 5.13 1.64
C ASP A 71 -11.99 4.67 1.34
N LEU A 72 -11.34 5.28 0.36
CA LEU A 72 -9.99 4.92 -0.06
C LEU A 72 -8.98 4.99 1.09
N ARG A 73 -9.17 5.86 2.09
CA ARG A 73 -8.28 6.00 3.27
C ARG A 73 -8.39 4.82 4.23
N LYS A 74 -9.37 3.94 4.07
CA LYS A 74 -9.42 2.67 4.82
C LYS A 74 -8.46 1.64 4.24
N VAL A 75 -8.21 1.66 2.94
CA VAL A 75 -7.48 0.62 2.20
C VAL A 75 -6.13 1.07 1.64
N LEU A 76 -5.93 2.38 1.43
CA LEU A 76 -4.69 2.97 0.92
C LEU A 76 -4.03 3.91 1.95
N ARG A 77 -2.75 4.20 1.69
CA ARG A 77 -1.90 5.14 2.41
C ARG A 77 -1.09 5.95 1.38
N ILE A 78 -0.67 7.15 1.77
CA ILE A 78 0.32 7.92 1.01
C ILE A 78 1.64 7.14 0.99
N GLY A 79 2.36 7.17 -0.13
CA GLY A 79 3.58 6.40 -0.40
C GLY A 79 3.33 5.14 -1.23
N ILE A 80 2.16 4.50 -1.09
CA ILE A 80 1.83 3.25 -1.80
C ILE A 80 1.98 3.41 -3.32
N VAL A 81 2.62 2.44 -3.97
CA VAL A 81 2.76 2.35 -5.42
C VAL A 81 1.57 1.60 -6.00
N LEU A 82 0.89 2.19 -6.97
CA LEU A 82 -0.22 1.58 -7.71
C LEU A 82 0.07 1.58 -9.22
N GLY A 83 -0.41 0.54 -9.89
CA GLY A 83 -0.56 0.53 -11.34
C GLY A 83 -1.86 1.24 -11.73
N PHE A 84 -1.88 1.84 -12.91
CA PHE A 84 -3.09 2.42 -13.47
C PHE A 84 -3.08 2.35 -14.99
N THR A 85 -4.29 2.33 -15.56
CA THR A 85 -4.52 2.53 -16.98
C THR A 85 -5.02 3.96 -17.19
N ALA A 86 -4.52 4.63 -18.22
CA ALA A 86 -4.93 5.97 -18.60
C ALA A 86 -5.28 6.05 -20.09
N ILE A 87 -6.24 6.91 -20.40
CA ILE A 87 -6.74 7.22 -21.73
C ILE A 87 -6.31 8.66 -22.08
N GLU A 88 -5.71 8.85 -23.25
CA GLU A 88 -5.50 10.18 -23.83
C GLU A 88 -6.83 10.73 -24.37
N LYS A 89 -7.15 11.98 -24.04
CA LYS A 89 -8.32 12.70 -24.57
C LYS A 89 -7.92 13.61 -25.74
N ASP A 90 -8.90 14.04 -26.52
CA ASP A 90 -8.72 14.88 -27.73
C ASP A 90 -7.92 16.19 -27.49
N ASP A 91 -7.80 16.64 -26.23
CA ASP A 91 -7.02 17.80 -25.81
C ASP A 91 -5.59 17.46 -25.32
N GLY A 92 -5.14 16.22 -25.52
CA GLY A 92 -3.82 15.72 -25.13
C GLY A 92 -3.66 15.44 -23.63
N ARG A 93 -4.75 15.46 -22.85
CA ARG A 93 -4.70 15.13 -21.41
C ARG A 93 -4.96 13.66 -21.17
N PHE A 94 -4.17 13.07 -20.29
CA PHE A 94 -4.39 11.71 -19.79
C PHE A 94 -5.39 11.71 -18.64
N VAL A 95 -6.36 10.80 -18.71
CA VAL A 95 -7.36 10.56 -17.66
C VAL A 95 -7.25 9.10 -17.23
N ILE A 96 -7.06 8.87 -15.93
CA ILE A 96 -7.06 7.52 -15.36
C ILE A 96 -8.48 6.92 -15.48
N ASN A 97 -8.57 5.66 -15.90
CA ASN A 97 -9.83 4.92 -15.96
C ASN A 97 -9.82 3.61 -15.14
N TYR A 98 -8.66 3.17 -14.66
CA TYR A 98 -8.53 1.99 -13.82
C TYR A 98 -7.27 2.06 -12.95
N VAL A 99 -7.35 1.69 -11.68
CA VAL A 99 -6.26 1.73 -10.68
C VAL A 99 -6.22 0.43 -9.90
N TYR A 100 -5.04 -0.20 -9.82
CA TYR A 100 -4.87 -1.54 -9.29
C TYR A 100 -3.51 -1.75 -8.59
N PRO A 101 -3.40 -2.69 -7.63
CA PRO A 101 -2.10 -3.13 -7.11
C PRO A 101 -1.25 -3.77 -8.22
N LEU A 102 0.02 -3.39 -8.33
CA LEU A 102 0.93 -4.05 -9.28
C LEU A 102 1.09 -5.54 -8.91
N SER A 103 1.09 -6.40 -9.92
CA SER A 103 1.23 -7.85 -9.76
C SER A 103 1.99 -8.49 -10.94
N GLY A 104 2.44 -9.73 -10.75
CA GLY A 104 3.21 -10.48 -11.75
C GLY A 104 4.54 -9.83 -12.13
N ILE A 105 5.01 -10.11 -13.35
CA ILE A 105 6.34 -9.71 -13.85
C ILE A 105 6.59 -8.19 -13.75
N ALA A 106 5.56 -7.36 -13.94
CA ALA A 106 5.71 -5.91 -13.81
C ALA A 106 6.04 -5.48 -12.37
N ALA A 107 5.44 -6.13 -11.38
CA ALA A 107 5.76 -5.92 -9.97
C ALA A 107 7.15 -6.48 -9.64
N GLU A 108 7.48 -7.70 -10.10
CA GLU A 108 8.80 -8.32 -9.88
C GLU A 108 9.95 -7.44 -10.38
N ILE A 109 9.82 -6.85 -11.57
CA ILE A 109 10.82 -5.94 -12.14
C ILE A 109 10.84 -4.61 -11.36
N ARG A 110 9.68 -3.99 -11.10
CA ARG A 110 9.64 -2.65 -10.47
C ARG A 110 10.08 -2.67 -9.01
N PHE A 111 9.87 -3.78 -8.32
CA PHE A 111 10.18 -3.94 -6.90
C PHE A 111 11.47 -4.75 -6.66
N GLU A 112 12.25 -5.08 -7.70
CA GLU A 112 13.55 -5.74 -7.53
C GLU A 112 14.46 -4.87 -6.65
N ARG A 113 14.70 -5.33 -5.41
CA ARG A 113 15.51 -4.64 -4.38
C ARG A 113 14.98 -3.27 -3.94
N MET A 114 13.69 -2.99 -4.14
CA MET A 114 13.08 -1.81 -3.54
C MET A 114 13.12 -1.91 -2.01
N GLU A 115 13.43 -0.79 -1.35
CA GLU A 115 13.32 -0.66 0.10
C GLU A 115 11.84 -0.67 0.53
N GLU A 116 11.57 -0.69 1.84
CA GLU A 116 10.18 -0.59 2.32
C GLU A 116 9.61 0.80 1.98
N VAL A 117 8.41 0.85 1.39
CA VAL A 117 7.70 2.12 1.15
C VAL A 117 7.56 2.90 2.45
N ASP A 118 8.09 4.12 2.47
CA ASP A 118 7.86 5.07 3.56
C ASP A 118 6.42 5.58 3.55
N LEU A 119 5.66 5.18 4.56
CA LEU A 119 4.29 5.65 4.82
C LEU A 119 4.26 6.99 5.58
N THR A 120 5.42 7.50 5.98
CA THR A 120 5.64 8.68 6.82
C THR A 120 6.47 9.80 6.14
N PRO A 121 6.25 10.13 4.86
CA PRO A 121 7.09 11.10 4.15
C PRO A 121 7.04 12.48 4.80
N GLU A 122 8.22 13.08 5.02
CA GLU A 122 8.39 14.34 5.75
C GLU A 122 7.67 15.54 5.08
N ASN A 123 7.52 15.52 3.76
CA ASN A 123 6.88 16.58 2.96
C ASN A 123 5.34 16.44 2.87
N ARG A 124 4.67 16.22 4.01
CA ARG A 124 3.19 16.19 4.08
C ARG A 124 2.61 17.59 3.97
N SER A 125 2.18 17.98 2.76
CA SER A 125 1.52 19.25 2.47
C SER A 125 0.00 19.29 2.79
N SER A 126 -0.56 18.22 3.36
CA SER A 126 -1.97 18.11 3.73
C SER A 126 -2.16 18.03 5.25
N PRO A 127 -2.96 18.91 5.88
CA PRO A 127 -3.29 18.80 7.31
C PRO A 127 -4.24 17.62 7.55
N PHE A 128 -3.70 16.50 8.02
CA PHE A 128 -4.50 15.31 8.31
C PHE A 128 -5.40 15.50 9.53
N THR A 129 -6.68 15.16 9.37
CA THR A 129 -7.73 15.22 10.40
C THR A 129 -8.18 13.79 10.78
N GLY A 130 -7.21 12.90 11.03
CA GLY A 130 -7.40 11.46 11.24
C GLY A 130 -6.87 10.94 12.57
N LYS A 131 -7.51 9.89 13.12
CA LYS A 131 -7.29 9.36 14.47
C LYS A 131 -6.02 8.51 14.69
N ASP A 132 -5.30 8.15 13.62
CA ASP A 132 -4.10 7.30 13.69
C ASP A 132 -2.94 7.98 12.95
N GLU A 133 -2.33 8.97 13.60
CA GLU A 133 -1.07 9.56 13.17
C GLU A 133 0.07 8.61 13.50
N TYR A 134 0.30 7.61 12.65
CA TYR A 134 1.45 6.71 12.78
C TYR A 134 2.76 7.47 12.53
N GLU A 135 3.68 7.40 13.49
CA GLU A 135 5.05 7.89 13.37
C GLU A 135 6.01 6.78 13.85
N LEU A 136 6.83 6.24 12.94
CA LEU A 136 7.72 5.09 13.20
C LEU A 136 8.57 5.26 14.47
N ARG A 137 9.13 6.47 14.68
CA ARG A 137 9.97 6.80 15.84
C ARG A 137 9.20 6.81 17.16
N LEU A 138 7.94 7.26 17.16
CA LEU A 138 7.09 7.24 18.35
C LEU A 138 6.52 5.84 18.61
N GLU A 139 6.20 5.07 17.57
CA GLU A 139 5.77 3.67 17.71
C GLU A 139 6.86 2.82 18.40
N GLY A 140 8.13 2.96 17.97
CA GLY A 140 9.26 2.29 18.62
C GLY A 140 9.41 2.66 20.11
N LYS A 141 9.44 3.96 20.41
CA LYS A 141 9.45 4.47 21.80
C LYS A 141 8.26 3.96 22.62
N ALA A 142 7.08 3.89 22.02
CA ALA A 142 5.87 3.41 22.67
C ALA A 142 5.98 1.93 23.03
N TYR A 143 6.51 1.11 22.12
CA TYR A 143 6.74 -0.31 22.40
C TYR A 143 7.76 -0.50 23.52
N ASP A 144 8.91 0.18 23.48
CA ASP A 144 9.90 0.10 24.56
C ASP A 144 9.29 0.49 25.92
N THR A 145 8.53 1.59 25.95
CA THR A 145 7.89 2.11 27.18
C THR A 145 6.81 1.16 27.71
N LEU A 146 5.98 0.59 26.85
CA LEU A 146 4.90 -0.31 27.26
C LEU A 146 5.44 -1.68 27.67
N LEU A 147 6.43 -2.22 26.93
CA LEU A 147 7.05 -3.52 27.22
C LEU A 147 7.89 -3.48 28.51
N ASP A 148 8.47 -2.33 28.89
CA ASP A 148 9.19 -2.19 30.16
C ASP A 148 8.25 -2.32 31.39
N VAL A 149 6.96 -2.00 31.25
CA VAL A 149 5.96 -2.27 32.31
C VAL A 149 5.79 -3.77 32.52
N PHE A 150 5.66 -4.56 31.45
CA PHE A 150 5.61 -6.04 31.55
C PHE A 150 6.90 -6.61 32.13
N ARG A 151 8.06 -6.07 31.72
CA ARG A 151 9.38 -6.46 32.26
C ARG A 151 9.49 -6.19 33.77
N THR A 152 8.95 -5.07 34.24
CA THR A 152 8.97 -4.65 35.65
C THR A 152 7.99 -5.44 36.49
N ASP A 153 6.79 -5.74 35.97
CA ASP A 153 5.79 -6.58 36.63
C ASP A 153 6.22 -8.06 36.69
N GLY A 154 7.02 -8.51 35.71
CA GLY A 154 7.49 -9.89 35.60
C GLY A 154 6.46 -10.85 34.98
N SER A 155 5.34 -10.33 34.49
CA SER A 155 4.25 -11.08 33.87
C SER A 155 4.18 -10.84 32.36
N ALA A 156 3.67 -11.83 31.62
CA ALA A 156 3.26 -11.66 30.23
C ALA A 156 1.83 -11.09 30.09
N GLU A 157 1.10 -10.95 31.21
CA GLU A 157 -0.27 -10.46 31.28
C GLU A 157 -0.43 -9.48 32.46
N ILE A 158 -0.85 -8.24 32.18
CA ILE A 158 -1.01 -7.17 33.18
C ILE A 158 -2.37 -6.49 33.03
N GLY A 159 -2.85 -5.84 34.10
CA GLY A 159 -4.05 -5.00 34.00
C GLY A 159 -3.78 -3.74 33.15
N LEU A 160 -4.72 -3.31 32.32
CA LEU A 160 -4.63 -2.09 31.49
C LEU A 160 -4.27 -0.85 32.33
N ARG A 161 -4.75 -0.81 33.58
CA ARG A 161 -4.41 0.23 34.58
C ARG A 161 -2.91 0.35 34.88
N CYS A 162 -2.12 -0.71 34.68
CA CYS A 162 -0.66 -0.68 34.89
C CYS A 162 0.05 0.13 33.79
N LEU A 163 -0.59 0.28 32.61
CA LEU A 163 -0.11 1.12 31.50
C LEU A 163 -0.61 2.58 31.60
N HIS A 164 -1.39 2.93 32.64
CA HIS A 164 -1.95 4.29 32.77
C HIS A 164 -0.87 5.34 33.04
N GLY A 165 -0.55 6.13 32.02
CA GLY A 165 0.48 7.16 32.11
C GLY A 165 1.85 6.72 31.63
N SER A 166 1.96 5.58 30.94
CA SER A 166 3.13 5.28 30.10
C SER A 166 3.46 6.48 29.21
N GLY A 167 4.74 6.82 29.14
CA GLY A 167 5.27 7.91 28.32
C GLY A 167 5.12 9.32 28.91
N LYS A 168 4.53 9.51 30.11
CA LYS A 168 4.26 10.85 30.70
C LYS A 168 5.45 11.82 30.79
N GLU A 169 6.68 11.30 30.86
CA GLU A 169 7.90 12.13 30.89
C GLU A 169 8.23 12.78 29.54
N ASP A 170 7.65 12.30 28.43
CA ASP A 170 7.76 12.85 27.08
C ASP A 170 6.34 13.17 26.59
N GLU A 171 5.95 14.46 26.64
CA GLU A 171 4.60 14.90 26.27
C GLU A 171 4.18 14.45 24.86
N THR A 172 5.14 14.35 23.93
CA THR A 172 4.87 13.90 22.55
C THR A 172 4.49 12.41 22.56
N LEU A 173 5.27 11.59 23.27
CA LEU A 173 5.01 10.17 23.44
C LEU A 173 3.73 9.90 24.23
N HIS A 174 3.43 10.70 25.27
CA HIS A 174 2.21 10.55 26.05
C HIS A 174 0.96 10.89 25.22
N ASN A 175 1.04 11.91 24.37
CA ASN A 175 -0.02 12.24 23.41
C ASN A 175 -0.22 11.12 22.37
N TYR A 176 0.85 10.50 21.90
CA TYR A 176 0.86 9.39 20.94
C TYR A 176 0.25 8.09 21.52
N ILE A 177 0.70 7.66 22.70
CA ILE A 177 0.18 6.46 23.38
C ILE A 177 -1.27 6.68 23.85
N GLY A 178 -1.58 7.88 24.35
CA GLY A 178 -2.91 8.27 24.78
C GLY A 178 -2.96 8.87 26.17
N THR A 179 -3.38 10.12 26.26
CA THR A 179 -3.53 10.89 27.51
C THR A 179 -4.69 10.47 28.42
N SER A 180 -5.53 9.53 27.98
CA SER A 180 -6.66 8.99 28.76
C SER A 180 -6.72 7.47 28.64
N GLY A 181 -7.33 6.80 29.62
CA GLY A 181 -7.49 5.34 29.60
C GLY A 181 -8.23 4.82 28.36
N GLU A 182 -9.13 5.62 27.78
CA GLU A 182 -9.81 5.29 26.53
C GLU A 182 -8.90 5.40 25.30
N LYS A 183 -8.06 6.45 25.21
CA LYS A 183 -7.06 6.57 24.14
C LYS A 183 -6.02 5.44 24.23
N LEU A 184 -5.52 5.18 25.43
CA LEU A 184 -4.60 4.06 25.70
C LEU A 184 -5.22 2.71 25.34
N ARG A 185 -6.52 2.49 25.67
CA ARG A 185 -7.25 1.29 25.24
C ARG A 185 -7.27 1.19 23.71
N GLN A 186 -7.58 2.27 23.00
CA GLN A 186 -7.60 2.29 21.54
C GLN A 186 -6.21 2.02 20.92
N PHE A 187 -5.14 2.56 21.51
CA PHE A 187 -3.76 2.27 21.15
C PHE A 187 -3.45 0.77 21.32
N VAL A 188 -3.60 0.23 22.52
CA VAL A 188 -3.32 -1.19 22.82
C VAL A 188 -4.19 -2.13 21.98
N THR A 189 -5.46 -1.79 21.73
CA THR A 189 -6.40 -2.62 20.95
C THR A 189 -6.11 -2.61 19.46
N SER A 190 -5.56 -1.52 18.90
CA SER A 190 -5.19 -1.46 17.48
C SER A 190 -3.88 -2.22 17.19
N ARG A 191 -2.92 -2.21 18.11
CA ARG A 191 -1.61 -2.90 17.97
C ARG A 191 -1.70 -4.41 18.30
N THR A 192 -2.65 -5.10 17.67
CA THR A 192 -2.98 -6.52 17.92
C THR A 192 -1.85 -7.51 17.59
N HIS A 193 -0.79 -7.06 16.92
CA HIS A 193 0.40 -7.85 16.60
C HIS A 193 1.42 -7.88 17.76
N VAL A 194 1.34 -6.94 18.70
CA VAL A 194 2.14 -6.91 19.95
C VAL A 194 1.27 -7.30 21.15
N PHE A 195 0.04 -6.77 21.24
CA PHE A 195 -0.82 -6.90 22.41
C PHE A 195 -2.11 -7.67 22.10
N ARG A 196 -2.72 -8.21 23.15
CA ARG A 196 -4.08 -8.77 23.14
C ARG A 196 -4.82 -8.23 24.36
N LEU A 197 -5.92 -7.52 24.12
CA LEU A 197 -6.79 -7.02 25.19
C LEU A 197 -7.99 -7.95 25.36
N GLN A 198 -8.25 -8.38 26.60
CA GLN A 198 -9.48 -9.07 27.00
C GLN A 198 -10.06 -8.40 28.24
N HIS A 199 -11.18 -7.69 28.08
CA HIS A 199 -11.73 -6.77 29.08
C HIS A 199 -10.69 -5.71 29.50
N ASP A 200 -10.07 -5.87 30.67
CA ASP A 200 -9.01 -5.01 31.20
C ASP A 200 -7.68 -5.75 31.43
N LEU A 201 -7.53 -6.99 30.94
CA LEU A 201 -6.26 -7.70 30.92
C LEU A 201 -5.58 -7.51 29.56
N VAL A 202 -4.33 -7.06 29.58
CA VAL A 202 -3.46 -6.93 28.40
C VAL A 202 -2.42 -8.04 28.46
N SER A 203 -2.45 -8.95 27.49
CA SER A 203 -1.46 -10.01 27.31
C SER A 203 -0.51 -9.67 26.16
N LEU A 204 0.75 -10.06 26.27
CA LEU A 204 1.68 -10.04 25.15
C LEU A 204 1.30 -11.12 24.12
N GLN A 205 1.45 -10.81 22.83
CA GLN A 205 1.34 -11.80 21.77
C GLN A 205 2.54 -12.76 21.76
N LEU A 206 2.34 -13.95 21.20
CA LEU A 206 3.45 -14.88 20.96
C LEU A 206 4.44 -14.26 19.97
N PRO A 207 5.77 -14.39 20.18
CA PRO A 207 6.77 -13.87 19.26
C PRO A 207 6.59 -14.32 17.81
N SER A 208 6.07 -15.54 17.59
CA SER A 208 5.76 -16.04 16.25
C SER A 208 4.62 -15.29 15.54
N VAL A 209 3.66 -14.70 16.27
CA VAL A 209 2.60 -13.86 15.69
C VAL A 209 3.21 -12.52 15.25
N TYR A 210 3.96 -11.87 16.15
CA TYR A 210 4.67 -10.63 15.84
C TYR A 210 5.58 -10.80 14.61
N LEU A 211 6.43 -11.83 14.60
CA LEU A 211 7.33 -12.12 13.49
C LEU A 211 6.56 -12.40 12.19
N ALA A 212 5.47 -13.17 12.23
CA ALA A 212 4.67 -13.45 11.04
C ALA A 212 4.06 -12.18 10.44
N VAL A 213 3.47 -11.32 11.27
CA VAL A 213 2.95 -10.01 10.85
C VAL A 213 4.07 -9.16 10.27
N ASN A 214 5.22 -9.09 10.94
CA ASN A 214 6.35 -8.29 10.49
C ASN A 214 6.90 -8.77 9.12
N PHE A 215 7.10 -10.07 8.93
CA PHE A 215 7.57 -10.61 7.63
C PHE A 215 6.58 -10.33 6.50
N LEU A 216 5.27 -10.46 6.74
CA LEU A 216 4.24 -10.13 5.75
C LEU A 216 4.18 -8.62 5.46
N ASN A 217 4.34 -7.77 6.48
CA ASN A 217 4.35 -6.32 6.33
C ASN A 217 5.59 -5.82 5.56
N THR A 218 6.79 -6.29 5.95
CA THR A 218 8.03 -6.02 5.21
C THR A 218 7.92 -6.45 3.74
N TYR A 219 7.33 -7.61 3.46
CA TYR A 219 7.13 -8.06 2.07
C TYR A 219 6.12 -7.18 1.33
N LEU A 220 4.99 -6.84 1.95
CA LEU A 220 3.99 -5.92 1.40
C LEU A 220 4.61 -4.54 1.07
N LEU A 221 5.32 -3.93 2.01
CA LEU A 221 5.93 -2.61 1.84
C LEU A 221 7.07 -2.60 0.83
N ARG A 222 7.82 -3.68 0.64
CA ARG A 222 8.82 -3.79 -0.45
C ARG A 222 8.18 -3.99 -1.82
N ASN A 223 6.95 -4.52 -1.88
CA ASN A 223 6.16 -4.65 -3.09
C ASN A 223 5.16 -3.50 -3.25
N GLY A 224 5.60 -2.26 -2.99
CA GLY A 224 4.80 -1.06 -3.20
C GLY A 224 3.72 -0.77 -2.15
N GLY A 225 3.52 -1.61 -1.14
CA GLY A 225 2.55 -1.39 -0.06
C GLY A 225 1.10 -1.79 -0.37
N ALA A 226 0.80 -2.22 -1.60
CA ALA A 226 -0.46 -2.85 -1.99
C ALA A 226 -0.17 -4.01 -2.94
N ILE A 227 -0.76 -5.19 -2.68
CA ILE A 227 -0.49 -6.43 -3.41
C ILE A 227 -1.74 -7.32 -3.43
N SER A 228 -1.80 -8.30 -4.34
CA SER A 228 -2.87 -9.31 -4.33
C SER A 228 -2.76 -10.25 -3.12
N ILE A 229 -3.90 -10.73 -2.64
CA ILE A 229 -3.95 -11.77 -1.58
C ILE A 229 -3.24 -13.06 -2.01
N GLU A 230 -3.23 -13.38 -3.31
CA GLU A 230 -2.56 -14.57 -3.82
C GLU A 230 -1.04 -14.44 -3.74
N ASP A 231 -0.47 -13.31 -4.16
CA ASP A 231 0.98 -13.09 -4.13
C ASP A 231 1.51 -13.05 -2.69
N LEU A 232 0.78 -12.40 -1.77
CA LEU A 232 1.12 -12.41 -0.35
C LEU A 232 1.01 -13.82 0.27
N TYR A 233 0.04 -14.63 -0.18
CA TYR A 233 -0.08 -16.04 0.22
C TYR A 233 1.03 -16.91 -0.38
N ASN A 234 1.43 -16.66 -1.62
CA ASN A 234 2.57 -17.31 -2.27
C ASN A 234 3.86 -17.03 -1.51
N PHE A 235 4.11 -15.78 -1.12
CA PHE A 235 5.21 -15.44 -0.21
C PHE A 235 5.11 -16.17 1.13
N TYR A 236 3.96 -16.09 1.82
CA TYR A 236 3.71 -16.80 3.09
C TYR A 236 3.94 -18.31 3.00
N THR A 237 3.68 -18.90 1.84
CA THR A 237 3.84 -20.34 1.63
C THR A 237 5.22 -20.77 1.13
N SER A 238 6.02 -19.83 0.62
CA SER A 238 7.35 -20.03 0.06
C SER A 238 8.42 -20.45 1.09
N HIS A 239 9.60 -20.80 0.58
CA HIS A 239 10.80 -21.06 1.39
C HIS A 239 11.42 -19.78 2.00
N MET A 240 11.05 -18.60 1.50
CA MET A 240 11.53 -17.31 2.02
C MET A 240 10.85 -16.91 3.33
N PHE A 241 9.63 -17.42 3.58
CA PHE A 241 8.95 -17.23 4.85
C PHE A 241 9.47 -18.23 5.90
N PRO A 242 9.94 -17.80 7.09
CA PRO A 242 10.58 -18.71 8.04
C PRO A 242 9.69 -19.86 8.51
N HIS A 243 10.06 -21.08 8.15
CA HIS A 243 9.32 -22.29 8.54
C HIS A 243 9.05 -22.42 10.05
N PRO A 244 9.98 -22.08 10.98
CA PRO A 244 9.70 -22.12 12.41
C PRO A 244 8.58 -21.17 12.85
N VAL A 245 8.44 -20.00 12.20
CA VAL A 245 7.37 -19.04 12.46
C VAL A 245 6.04 -19.61 11.93
N ARG A 246 6.03 -20.08 10.68
CA ARG A 246 4.84 -20.69 10.05
C ARG A 246 4.34 -21.93 10.80
N LYS A 247 5.24 -22.74 11.37
CA LYS A 247 4.88 -23.91 12.19
C LYS A 247 4.05 -23.55 13.43
N HIS A 248 4.26 -22.37 14.02
CA HIS A 248 3.50 -21.91 15.18
C HIS A 248 2.20 -21.20 14.80
N VAL A 249 2.18 -20.44 13.70
CA VAL A 249 0.98 -19.72 13.25
C VAL A 249 -0.01 -20.66 12.53
N GLY A 250 0.50 -21.54 11.67
CA GLY A 250 -0.23 -22.53 10.89
C GLY A 250 0.12 -22.49 9.40
N PHE A 251 -0.45 -23.40 8.61
CA PHE A 251 -0.07 -23.58 7.20
C PHE A 251 -1.17 -23.28 6.17
N THR A 252 -2.44 -23.20 6.60
CA THR A 252 -3.59 -23.15 5.70
C THR A 252 -3.97 -21.73 5.28
N ARG A 253 -4.59 -21.58 4.10
CA ARG A 253 -5.14 -20.30 3.62
C ARG A 253 -6.13 -19.67 4.61
N LYS A 254 -6.94 -20.48 5.30
CA LYS A 254 -7.87 -20.00 6.33
C LYS A 254 -7.14 -19.35 7.52
N VAL A 255 -6.03 -19.95 7.96
CA VAL A 255 -5.18 -19.37 9.02
C VAL A 255 -4.54 -18.07 8.55
N PHE A 256 -4.00 -18.04 7.32
CA PHE A 256 -3.44 -16.84 6.72
C PHE A 256 -4.45 -15.69 6.63
N MET A 257 -5.65 -15.92 6.08
CA MET A 257 -6.69 -14.89 6.00
C MET A 257 -7.17 -14.43 7.38
N ASN A 258 -7.24 -15.33 8.37
CA ASN A 258 -7.53 -14.96 9.75
C ASN A 258 -6.41 -14.10 10.36
N LEU A 259 -5.14 -14.37 10.05
CA LEU A 259 -4.01 -13.56 10.49
C LEU A 259 -4.16 -12.12 9.97
N LEU A 260 -4.36 -11.95 8.65
CA LEU A 260 -4.57 -10.61 8.06
C LEU A 260 -5.75 -9.88 8.71
N LYS A 261 -6.92 -10.54 8.82
CA LYS A 261 -8.15 -9.95 9.36
C LYS A 261 -8.08 -9.62 10.86
N ASN A 262 -7.22 -10.30 11.63
CA ASN A 262 -6.99 -10.02 13.05
C ASN A 262 -5.96 -8.90 13.31
N HIS A 263 -5.26 -8.42 12.27
CA HIS A 263 -4.27 -7.34 12.36
C HIS A 263 -4.64 -6.12 11.47
N PRO A 264 -5.84 -5.52 11.63
CA PRO A 264 -6.37 -4.49 10.73
C PRO A 264 -5.61 -3.14 10.79
N PHE A 265 -4.78 -2.92 11.81
CA PHE A 265 -3.88 -1.77 11.88
C PHE A 265 -2.71 -1.90 10.88
N VAL A 266 -2.27 -3.13 10.59
CA VAL A 266 -1.14 -3.43 9.70
C VAL A 266 -1.63 -3.79 8.30
N PHE A 267 -2.71 -4.58 8.19
CA PHE A 267 -3.24 -5.04 6.92
C PHE A 267 -4.67 -4.52 6.68
N SER A 268 -4.88 -3.82 5.58
CA SER A 268 -6.23 -3.51 5.10
C SER A 268 -6.57 -4.40 3.91
N VAL A 269 -7.39 -5.42 4.15
CA VAL A 269 -7.87 -6.34 3.11
C VAL A 269 -9.05 -5.69 2.41
N PHE A 270 -9.03 -5.61 1.08
CA PHE A 270 -10.11 -4.98 0.33
C PHE A 270 -11.40 -5.83 0.45
N PRO A 271 -12.61 -5.22 0.42
CA PRO A 271 -13.83 -5.92 0.81
C PRO A 271 -14.21 -7.10 -0.11
N SER A 272 -13.77 -7.10 -1.37
CA SER A 272 -14.05 -8.16 -2.35
C SER A 272 -13.00 -9.31 -2.36
N SER A 273 -12.05 -9.32 -1.41
CA SER A 273 -10.89 -10.24 -1.37
C SER A 273 -10.97 -11.42 -0.37
#